data_AF-A0A3M3KTI9-F1
#
_entry.id   AF-A0A3M3KTI9-F1
#
_cell.length_a   1.000
_cell.length_b   1.000
_cell.length_c   1.000
_cell.angle_alpha   90.00
_cell.angle_beta   90.00
_cell.angle_gamma   90.00
#
_symmetry.space_group_name_H-M   'P 1'
#
loop_
_entity.id
_entity.type
_entity.pdbx_description
1 polymer ?
#
loop_
_entity_poly.entity_id
_entity_poly.type
_entity_poly.pdbx_seq_one_letter_code
_entity_poly.pdbx_strand_id
1 'polypeptide(L)'
;MYGNNEKKDSLLIAPSVPAALSNGLLPTDALNAPVQVKLKVWQGARPGYTYQLYFDETFIGPTKQILESHSPEDTLSLEIPQELLKHGLHSVAYAIENPINMVVEFSEKTLISVDLTPPGDPILAPILFPSQIQNGLTSEELNSLGRR
;
A
#
# COMPACT_ATOMS: atom_id res chain seq x y z
N MET A 1 -42.66 20.96 15.40
CA MET A 1 -42.59 19.77 16.27
C MET A 1 -42.50 18.57 15.34
N TYR A 2 -41.39 17.89 15.05
CA TYR A 2 -40.04 17.86 15.60
C TYR A 2 -39.04 17.99 14.45
N GLY A 3 -38.02 18.83 14.62
CA GLY A 3 -36.77 18.61 13.92
C GLY A 3 -36.04 17.48 14.64
N ASN A 4 -35.44 16.58 13.88
CA ASN A 4 -34.17 15.98 14.25
C ASN A 4 -33.48 15.59 12.94
N ASN A 5 -32.55 16.45 12.56
CA ASN A 5 -31.46 16.08 11.68
C ASN A 5 -30.75 14.90 12.36
N GLU A 6 -31.06 13.67 11.96
CA GLU A 6 -30.11 12.58 12.18
C GLU A 6 -28.87 12.99 11.41
N LYS A 7 -27.87 13.45 12.17
CA LYS A 7 -26.56 13.82 11.64
C LYS A 7 -26.01 12.62 10.89
N LYS A 8 -26.17 12.69 9.57
CA LYS A 8 -25.52 11.88 8.57
C LYS A 8 -24.04 12.28 8.56
N ASP A 9 -23.27 11.80 9.54
CA ASP A 9 -21.80 12.00 9.63
C ASP A 9 -21.16 10.96 10.57
N SER A 10 -21.53 9.67 10.45
CA SER A 10 -20.70 8.61 11.05
C SER A 10 -19.66 8.17 10.04
N LEU A 11 -18.71 9.07 9.74
CA LEU A 11 -17.59 8.77 8.87
C LEU A 11 -16.77 7.61 9.46
N LEU A 12 -16.73 6.49 8.74
CA LEU A 12 -15.90 5.35 9.10
C LEU A 12 -14.44 5.69 8.81
N ILE A 13 -13.63 5.69 9.86
CA ILE A 13 -12.21 6.06 9.79
C ILE A 13 -11.45 5.07 8.90
N ALA A 14 -10.51 5.58 8.12
CA ALA A 14 -9.65 4.78 7.26
C ALA A 14 -8.88 3.71 8.06
N PRO A 15 -8.68 2.50 7.49
CA PRO A 15 -7.90 1.48 8.15
C PRO A 15 -6.41 1.83 8.18
N SER A 16 -5.69 1.36 9.19
CA SER A 16 -4.23 1.46 9.25
C SER A 16 -3.57 0.23 8.60
N VAL A 17 -2.47 0.45 7.89
CA VAL A 17 -1.60 -0.61 7.36
C VAL A 17 -0.25 -0.51 8.08
N PRO A 18 -0.03 -1.24 9.20
CA PRO A 18 1.14 -1.01 10.05
C PRO A 18 2.49 -1.30 9.38
N ALA A 19 2.50 -2.14 8.34
CA ALA A 19 3.70 -2.45 7.57
C ALA A 19 4.09 -1.32 6.61
N ALA A 20 3.17 -0.40 6.29
CA ALA A 20 3.47 0.73 5.43
C ALA A 20 4.22 1.82 6.22
N LEU A 21 5.20 2.44 5.55
CA LEU A 21 5.92 3.59 6.06
C LEU A 21 4.99 4.82 6.14
N SER A 22 5.47 5.91 6.75
CA SER A 22 4.67 7.14 6.93
C SER A 22 4.20 7.79 5.63
N ASN A 23 4.84 7.48 4.50
CA ASN A 23 4.44 7.90 3.15
C ASN A 23 3.56 6.88 2.42
N GLY A 24 3.12 5.81 3.08
CA GLY A 24 2.32 4.74 2.50
C GLY A 24 3.12 3.69 1.72
N LEU A 25 4.44 3.79 1.62
CA LEU A 25 5.27 2.80 0.94
C LEU A 25 5.32 1.49 1.73
N LEU A 26 4.95 0.38 1.09
CA LEU A 26 5.19 -0.96 1.61
C LEU A 26 6.61 -1.40 1.26
N PRO A 27 7.46 -1.68 2.26
CA PRO A 27 8.80 -2.17 2.02
C PRO A 27 8.76 -3.64 1.53
N THR A 28 9.79 -4.06 0.80
CA THR A 28 9.82 -5.38 0.15
C THR A 28 9.81 -6.57 1.12
N ASP A 29 10.28 -6.38 2.34
CA ASP A 29 10.21 -7.36 3.43
C ASP A 29 8.76 -7.66 3.84
N ALA A 30 7.89 -6.65 3.82
CA ALA A 30 6.45 -6.77 4.10
C ALA A 30 5.67 -7.52 3.02
N LEU A 31 6.27 -7.77 1.84
CA LEU A 31 5.62 -8.40 0.69
C LEU A 31 5.82 -9.93 0.65
N ASN A 32 6.46 -10.53 1.66
CA ASN A 32 6.71 -11.98 1.73
C ASN A 32 5.62 -12.78 2.46
N ALA A 33 4.58 -12.10 2.93
CA ALA A 33 3.45 -12.66 3.65
C ALA A 33 2.22 -11.77 3.45
N PRO A 34 1.00 -12.22 3.80
CA PRO A 34 -0.17 -11.36 3.81
C PRO A 34 0.04 -10.11 4.67
N VAL A 35 -0.31 -8.94 4.12
CA VAL A 35 -0.14 -7.65 4.80
C VAL A 35 -1.34 -7.41 5.72
N GLN A 36 -1.06 -7.17 7.00
CA GLN A 36 -2.10 -6.87 7.98
C GLN A 36 -2.69 -5.47 7.78
N VAL A 37 -4.01 -5.41 7.84
CA VAL A 37 -4.83 -4.20 7.85
C VAL A 37 -5.57 -4.14 9.17
N LYS A 38 -5.42 -3.05 9.90
CA LYS A 38 -6.04 -2.84 11.20
C LYS A 38 -7.12 -1.78 11.12
N LEU A 39 -8.28 -2.07 11.67
CA LEU A 39 -9.35 -1.08 11.85
C LEU A 39 -9.80 -1.05 13.31
N LYS A 40 -10.48 0.04 13.67
CA LYS A 40 -11.13 0.18 14.97
C LYS A 40 -12.59 -0.21 14.87
N VAL A 41 -13.10 -0.88 15.89
CA VAL A 41 -14.55 -1.05 16.04
C VAL A 41 -15.18 0.33 16.14
N TRP A 42 -16.09 0.64 15.21
CA TRP A 42 -16.71 1.95 15.10
C TRP A 42 -17.79 2.18 16.16
N GLN A 43 -18.11 3.44 16.40
CA GLN A 43 -19.21 3.81 17.30
C GLN A 43 -20.54 3.30 16.73
N GLY A 44 -21.29 2.57 17.55
CA GLY A 44 -22.57 1.98 17.14
C GLY A 44 -22.47 0.60 16.49
N ALA A 45 -21.28 0.01 16.37
CA ALA A 45 -21.13 -1.41 16.03
C ALA A 45 -21.90 -2.29 17.03
N ARG A 46 -22.63 -3.29 16.54
CA ARG A 46 -23.36 -4.26 17.36
C ARG A 46 -22.97 -5.68 16.98
N PRO A 47 -23.07 -6.66 17.90
CA PRO A 47 -22.90 -8.06 17.56
C PRO A 47 -23.79 -8.45 16.38
N GLY A 48 -23.22 -9.14 15.41
CA GLY A 48 -23.92 -9.50 14.16
C GLY A 48 -23.59 -8.60 12.96
N TYR A 49 -23.11 -7.37 13.18
CA TYR A 49 -22.60 -6.55 12.07
C TYR A 49 -21.41 -7.25 11.42
N THR A 50 -21.28 -7.12 10.11
CA THR A 50 -20.14 -7.68 9.40
C THR A 50 -19.17 -6.61 8.95
N TYR A 51 -17.94 -7.02 8.70
CA TYR A 51 -16.90 -6.19 8.12
C TYR A 51 -16.03 -7.03 7.18
N GLN A 52 -15.63 -6.44 6.06
CA GLN A 52 -14.80 -7.09 5.04
C GLN A 52 -13.84 -6.09 4.42
N LEU A 53 -12.68 -6.58 3.97
CA LEU A 53 -11.67 -5.77 3.32
C LEU A 53 -12.13 -5.38 1.91
N TYR A 54 -11.96 -4.11 1.56
CA TYR A 54 -12.24 -3.54 0.24
C TYR A 54 -10.95 -2.95 -0.32
N PHE A 55 -10.34 -3.69 -1.25
CA PHE A 55 -9.02 -3.41 -1.79
C PHE A 55 -9.14 -3.20 -3.30
N ASP A 56 -8.65 -2.06 -3.80
CA ASP A 56 -8.75 -1.68 -5.22
C ASP A 56 -10.15 -1.93 -5.81
N GLU A 57 -11.14 -1.40 -5.10
CA GLU A 57 -12.55 -1.45 -5.49
C GLU A 57 -13.15 -2.87 -5.53
N THR A 58 -12.48 -3.83 -4.89
CA THR A 58 -12.89 -5.23 -4.85
C THR A 58 -12.96 -5.73 -3.41
N PHE A 59 -14.01 -6.48 -3.07
CA PHE A 59 -14.10 -7.20 -1.81
C PHE A 59 -13.11 -8.37 -1.82
N ILE A 60 -12.25 -8.44 -0.81
CA ILE A 60 -11.26 -9.51 -0.68
C ILE A 60 -11.27 -10.12 0.72
N GLY A 61 -10.78 -11.36 0.82
CA GLY A 61 -10.74 -12.10 2.08
C GLY A 61 -12.13 -12.43 2.65
N PRO A 62 -12.18 -13.01 3.86
CA PRO A 62 -13.43 -13.42 4.47
C PRO A 62 -14.21 -12.23 5.03
N THR A 63 -15.53 -12.30 4.93
CA THR A 63 -16.45 -11.48 5.72
C THR A 63 -16.38 -11.93 7.18
N LYS A 64 -16.08 -11.02 8.10
CA LYS A 64 -16.00 -11.28 9.54
C LYS A 64 -17.15 -10.60 10.27
N GLN A 65 -17.46 -11.08 11.47
CA GLN A 65 -18.57 -10.57 12.28
C GLN A 65 -18.07 -9.86 13.54
N ILE A 66 -18.77 -8.82 13.96
CA ILE A 66 -18.65 -8.22 15.29
C ILE A 66 -19.24 -9.21 16.31
N LEU A 67 -18.45 -9.55 17.33
CA LEU A 67 -18.79 -10.47 18.40
C LEU A 67 -19.21 -9.69 19.65
N GLU A 68 -19.88 -10.36 20.60
CA GLU A 68 -20.26 -9.76 21.88
C GLU A 68 -19.07 -9.26 22.71
N SER A 69 -17.90 -9.85 22.51
CA SER A 69 -16.67 -9.45 23.19
C SER A 69 -16.02 -8.19 22.62
N HIS A 70 -16.42 -7.73 21.42
CA HIS A 70 -15.83 -6.54 20.80
C HIS A 70 -16.49 -5.28 21.34
N SER A 71 -15.68 -4.37 21.84
CA SER A 71 -16.07 -3.02 22.27
C SER A 71 -15.62 -1.98 21.25
N PRO A 72 -16.28 -0.81 21.17
CA PRO A 72 -15.78 0.30 20.38
C PRO A 72 -14.31 0.61 20.70
N GLU A 73 -13.54 1.04 19.70
CA GLU A 73 -12.08 1.26 19.76
C GLU A 73 -11.20 -0.01 19.89
N ASP A 74 -11.79 -1.20 20.00
CA ASP A 74 -11.04 -2.45 19.87
C ASP A 74 -10.43 -2.55 18.47
N THR A 75 -9.27 -3.21 18.39
CA THR A 75 -8.55 -3.37 17.14
C THR A 75 -8.95 -4.68 16.47
N LEU A 76 -9.46 -4.60 15.24
CA LEU A 76 -9.73 -5.76 14.39
C LEU A 76 -8.67 -5.86 13.30
N SER A 77 -8.41 -7.09 12.85
CA SER A 77 -7.41 -7.38 11.81
C SER A 77 -8.03 -8.04 10.58
N LEU A 78 -7.65 -7.54 9.41
CA LEU A 78 -7.88 -8.07 8.08
C LEU A 78 -6.53 -8.26 7.38
N GLU A 79 -6.52 -8.95 6.25
CA GLU A 79 -5.27 -9.29 5.54
C GLU A 79 -5.43 -9.08 4.04
N ILE A 80 -4.44 -8.40 3.43
CA ILE A 80 -4.27 -8.33 1.98
C ILE A 80 -3.38 -9.53 1.57
N PRO A 81 -3.90 -10.48 0.76
CA PRO A 81 -3.09 -11.57 0.24
C PRO A 81 -1.90 -11.05 -0.57
N GLN A 82 -0.76 -11.73 -0.45
CA GLN A 82 0.47 -11.35 -1.15
C GLN A 82 0.28 -11.28 -2.67
N GLU A 83 -0.58 -12.13 -3.23
CA GLU A 83 -0.78 -12.20 -4.68
C GLU A 83 -1.38 -10.92 -5.25
N LEU A 84 -2.05 -10.11 -4.43
CA LEU A 84 -2.69 -8.85 -4.82
C LEU A 84 -1.77 -7.63 -4.68
N LEU A 85 -0.62 -7.77 -4.02
CA LEU A 85 0.36 -6.69 -3.84
C LEU A 85 1.24 -6.54 -5.09
N LYS A 86 0.67 -5.94 -6.14
CA LYS A 86 1.38 -5.66 -7.40
C LYS A 86 2.15 -4.34 -7.30
N HIS A 87 3.06 -4.08 -8.23
CA HIS A 87 3.72 -2.78 -8.28
C HIS A 87 2.70 -1.68 -8.59
N GLY A 88 2.73 -0.58 -7.82
CA GLY A 88 1.88 0.59 -8.05
C GLY A 88 1.23 1.15 -6.79
N LEU A 89 0.28 2.06 -6.99
CA LEU A 89 -0.56 2.65 -5.95
C LEU A 89 -1.83 1.81 -5.75
N HIS A 90 -2.15 1.52 -4.51
CA HIS A 90 -3.32 0.75 -4.11
C HIS A 90 -4.17 1.49 -3.09
N SER A 91 -5.46 1.23 -3.12
CA SER A 91 -6.43 1.76 -2.17
C SER A 91 -6.93 0.68 -1.22
N VAL A 92 -6.86 0.97 0.07
CA VAL A 92 -7.27 0.06 1.15
C VAL A 92 -8.40 0.71 1.95
N ALA A 93 -9.56 0.06 1.97
CA ALA A 93 -10.70 0.42 2.80
C ALA A 93 -11.31 -0.85 3.40
N TYR A 94 -12.31 -0.69 4.25
CA TYR A 94 -13.21 -1.78 4.63
C TYR A 94 -14.65 -1.35 4.40
N ALA A 95 -15.51 -2.34 4.21
CA ALA A 95 -16.94 -2.14 4.20
C ALA A 95 -17.56 -2.86 5.40
N ILE A 96 -18.60 -2.24 5.97
CA ILE A 96 -19.41 -2.82 7.03
C ILE A 96 -20.82 -3.07 6.51
N GLU A 97 -21.49 -4.07 7.05
CA GLU A 97 -22.89 -4.35 6.73
C GLU A 97 -23.71 -4.50 8.01
N ASN A 98 -24.87 -3.86 8.01
CA ASN A 98 -25.87 -4.03 9.05
C ASN A 98 -26.81 -5.20 8.70
N PRO A 99 -26.88 -6.26 9.51
CA PRO A 99 -27.65 -7.46 9.18
C PRO A 99 -29.17 -7.25 9.19
N ILE A 100 -29.67 -6.14 9.76
CA ILE A 100 -31.10 -5.87 9.88
C ILE A 100 -31.66 -5.24 8.60
N ASN A 101 -30.95 -4.26 8.04
CA ASN A 101 -31.39 -3.51 6.87
C ASN A 101 -30.53 -3.72 5.63
N MET A 102 -29.46 -4.53 5.74
CA MET A 102 -28.52 -4.89 4.66
C MET A 102 -27.81 -3.68 4.04
N VAL A 103 -27.73 -2.56 4.76
CA VAL A 103 -27.01 -1.38 4.30
C VAL A 103 -25.52 -1.64 4.43
N VAL A 104 -24.80 -1.39 3.33
CA VAL A 104 -23.34 -1.45 3.25
C VAL A 104 -22.77 -0.03 3.27
N GLU A 105 -21.82 0.21 4.16
CA GLU A 105 -21.11 1.48 4.29
C GLU A 105 -19.61 1.25 4.15
N PHE A 106 -18.91 2.18 3.50
CA PHE A 106 -17.47 2.10 3.25
C PHE A 106 -16.71 3.07 4.15
N SER A 107 -15.53 2.65 4.59
CA SER A 107 -14.57 3.53 5.24
C SER A 107 -13.94 4.53 4.29
N GLU A 108 -13.32 5.55 4.85
CA GLU A 108 -12.28 6.30 4.16
C GLU A 108 -11.18 5.35 3.65
N LYS A 109 -10.44 5.80 2.62
CA LYS A 109 -9.40 5.01 1.94
C LYS A 109 -8.02 5.38 2.49
N THR A 110 -7.21 4.38 2.78
CA THR A 110 -5.77 4.49 2.98
C THR A 110 -5.06 4.14 1.69
N LEU A 111 -4.16 5.03 1.23
CA LEU A 111 -3.35 4.79 0.05
C LEU A 111 -2.01 4.15 0.46
N ILE A 112 -1.65 3.08 -0.23
CA ILE A 112 -0.35 2.43 -0.10
C ILE A 112 0.33 2.34 -1.46
N SER A 113 1.66 2.31 -1.47
CA SER A 113 2.46 2.12 -2.67
C SER A 113 3.30 0.86 -2.53
N VAL A 114 3.40 0.06 -3.57
CA VAL A 114 4.25 -1.12 -3.64
C VAL A 114 5.31 -0.89 -4.69
N ASP A 115 6.57 -0.85 -4.26
CA ASP A 115 7.72 -0.72 -5.14
C ASP A 115 8.43 -2.06 -5.30
N LEU A 116 8.38 -2.61 -6.53
CA LEU A 116 9.05 -3.86 -6.90
C LEU A 116 10.11 -3.60 -7.99
N THR A 117 10.54 -2.34 -8.15
CA THR A 117 11.56 -1.99 -9.15
C THR A 117 12.87 -2.70 -8.80
N PRO A 118 13.40 -3.59 -9.66
CA PRO A 118 14.65 -4.27 -9.38
C PRO A 118 15.77 -3.24 -9.18
N PRO A 119 16.69 -3.45 -8.22
CA PRO A 119 17.84 -2.57 -8.08
C PRO A 119 18.71 -2.66 -9.34
N GLY A 120 18.93 -1.52 -9.99
CA GLY A 120 19.97 -1.37 -11.01
C GLY A 120 19.56 -1.75 -12.42
N ASP A 121 18.39 -1.30 -12.91
CA ASP A 121 18.22 -1.13 -14.36
C ASP A 121 19.19 -0.01 -14.79
N PRO A 122 20.39 -0.33 -15.29
CA PRO A 122 21.38 0.70 -15.54
C PRO A 122 20.84 1.47 -16.73
N ILE A 123 20.55 2.76 -16.54
CA ILE A 123 20.52 3.67 -17.68
C ILE A 123 21.96 3.67 -18.22
N LEU A 124 22.23 2.77 -19.16
CA LEU A 124 23.41 2.79 -20.01
C LEU A 124 23.23 3.99 -20.93
N ALA A 125 23.37 5.19 -20.39
CA ALA A 125 23.70 6.34 -21.21
C ALA A 125 24.95 5.95 -22.00
N PRO A 126 24.99 6.15 -23.33
CA PRO A 126 26.21 5.92 -24.08
C PRO A 126 27.33 6.67 -23.39
N ILE A 127 28.43 5.98 -23.07
CA ILE A 127 29.64 6.65 -22.63
C ILE A 127 30.11 7.49 -23.83
N LEU A 128 29.77 8.78 -23.81
CA LEU A 128 30.30 9.76 -24.75
C LEU A 128 31.73 10.07 -24.30
N PHE A 129 32.68 9.30 -24.82
CA PHE A 129 34.09 9.65 -24.67
C PHE A 129 34.34 11.00 -25.37
N PRO A 130 34.93 12.00 -24.70
CA PRO A 130 35.35 13.23 -25.35
C PRO A 130 36.38 12.91 -26.44
N SER A 131 36.30 13.60 -27.58
CA SER A 131 37.18 13.39 -28.75
C SER A 131 38.68 13.57 -28.42
N GLN A 132 39.01 14.22 -27.31
CA GLN A 132 40.39 14.39 -26.83
C GLN A 132 41.11 13.09 -26.44
N ILE A 133 40.42 11.95 -26.34
CA ILE A 133 41.04 10.65 -26.03
C ILE A 133 41.32 9.83 -27.30
N GLN A 134 40.94 10.32 -28.50
CA GLN A 134 41.23 9.61 -29.76
C GLN A 134 42.69 9.72 -30.23
N ASN A 135 43.49 10.58 -29.60
CA ASN A 135 44.91 10.77 -29.89
C ASN A 135 45.78 10.35 -28.70
N GLY A 136 45.45 9.24 -28.04
CA GLY A 136 46.42 8.58 -27.17
C GLY A 136 47.69 8.24 -27.97
N LEU A 137 48.86 8.42 -27.36
CA LEU A 137 50.16 8.15 -27.99
C LEU A 137 50.11 6.82 -28.74
N THR A 138 50.29 6.86 -30.05
CA THR A 138 50.39 5.63 -30.84
C THR A 138 51.67 4.90 -30.45
N SER A 139 51.72 3.58 -30.63
CA SER A 139 52.92 2.78 -30.29
C SER A 139 54.20 3.28 -30.98
N GLU A 140 54.04 4.03 -32.09
CA GLU A 140 55.12 4.69 -32.82
C GLU A 140 55.74 5.85 -32.03
N GLU A 141 54.93 6.66 -31.33
CA GLU A 141 55.42 7.77 -30.50
C GLU A 141 56.06 7.25 -29.19
N LEU A 142 55.54 6.17 -28.60
CA LEU A 142 56.11 5.54 -27.41
C LEU A 142 57.54 5.01 -27.66
N ASN A 143 57.81 4.46 -28.85
CA ASN A 143 59.13 3.96 -29.24
C ASN A 143 60.17 5.08 -29.43
N SER A 144 59.73 6.31 -29.69
CA SER A 144 60.61 7.48 -29.87
C SER A 144 61.09 8.09 -28.53
N LEU A 145 60.34 7.87 -27.44
CA LEU A 145 60.66 8.40 -26.11
C LEU A 145 61.60 7.48 -25.30
N GLY A 146 61.77 6.23 -25.73
CA GLY A 146 62.59 5.21 -25.06
C GLY A 146 64.06 5.13 -25.51
N ARG A 147 64.54 6.03 -26.37
CA ARG A 147 65.97 6.10 -26.75
C ARG A 147 66.58 7.43 -26.31
N ARG A 148 67.18 7.44 -25.13
CA ARG A 148 68.22 8.37 -24.70
C ARG A 148 69.33 7.60 -24.02
#